data_AF-A0AAV7ICW6-F1
#
_entry.id   AF-A0AAV7ICW6-F1
#
_cell.length_a   1.000
_cell.length_b   1.000
_cell.length_c   1.000
_cell.angle_alpha   90.00
_cell.angle_beta   90.00
_cell.angle_gamma   90.00
#
_symmetry.space_group_name_H-M   'P 1'
#
loop_
_entity.id
_entity.type
_entity.pdbx_description
1 polymer ?
#
loop_
_entity_poly.entity_id
_entity_poly.type
_entity_poly.pdbx_seq_one_letter_code
_entity_poly.pdbx_strand_id
1 'polypeptide(L)'
;MGTRAVGLGSAGGAGVVGEAGLAGVPRLLEDLTRLSEDNESADIVFLLGRDETPVYGHRIILQVRCKNFTTPKRMGNSGNPTPIRMPHAHPETFRQFIHYVYTGKIMLQDSGIFEMLALAQELGVEELWRSCEEHVSATLSPGNACALLTAALDAQDRVL
;
A
#
# COMPACT_ATOMS: atom_id res chain seq x y z
N MET A 1 -31.13 51.11 -27.29
CA MET A 1 -32.09 50.02 -27.60
C MET A 1 -31.31 48.72 -27.53
N GLY A 2 -31.27 47.96 -26.43
CA GLY A 2 -32.32 47.72 -25.44
C GLY A 2 -32.77 46.27 -25.57
N THR A 3 -32.25 45.43 -24.66
CA THR A 3 -32.79 44.15 -24.17
C THR A 3 -32.94 42.96 -25.12
N ARG A 4 -32.22 41.87 -24.80
CA ARG A 4 -32.83 40.54 -24.73
C ARG A 4 -32.45 39.87 -23.41
N ALA A 5 -33.48 39.65 -22.62
CA ALA A 5 -33.44 39.06 -21.28
C ALA A 5 -33.46 37.53 -21.36
N VAL A 6 -32.96 36.98 -20.26
CA VAL A 6 -32.82 35.58 -19.84
C VAL A 6 -34.18 34.85 -19.78
N GLY A 7 -34.17 33.54 -20.05
CA GLY A 7 -35.24 32.61 -19.70
C GLY A 7 -34.67 31.24 -19.34
N LEU A 8 -34.90 30.83 -18.10
CA LEU A 8 -34.37 29.66 -17.40
C LEU A 8 -34.75 28.31 -18.04
N GLY A 9 -33.86 27.33 -17.87
CA GLY A 9 -34.17 25.90 -18.03
C GLY A 9 -33.21 25.07 -17.19
N SER A 10 -33.60 24.83 -15.94
CA SER A 10 -32.93 23.93 -14.99
C SER A 10 -33.05 22.47 -15.41
N ALA A 11 -31.94 21.74 -15.41
CA ALA A 11 -31.94 20.33 -15.06
C ALA A 11 -30.54 19.96 -14.56
N GLY A 12 -30.33 20.14 -13.25
CA GLY A 12 -29.27 19.42 -12.56
C GLY A 12 -29.57 17.94 -12.67
N GLY A 13 -28.90 17.25 -13.59
CA GLY A 13 -28.87 15.81 -13.65
C GLY A 13 -28.05 15.30 -12.48
N ALA A 14 -28.67 15.20 -11.29
CA ALA A 14 -28.23 14.24 -10.29
C ALA A 14 -28.47 12.85 -10.90
N GLY A 15 -27.47 12.37 -11.66
CA GLY A 15 -27.45 11.01 -12.17
C GLY A 15 -27.47 10.09 -10.96
N VAL A 16 -28.62 9.47 -10.72
CA VAL A 16 -28.79 8.41 -9.74
C VAL A 16 -27.81 7.32 -10.15
N VAL A 17 -26.74 7.14 -9.38
CA VAL A 17 -25.80 6.04 -9.58
C VAL A 17 -26.59 4.77 -9.24
N GLY A 18 -27.14 4.11 -10.26
CA GLY A 18 -27.91 2.89 -10.09
C GLY A 18 -27.07 1.80 -9.43
N GLU A 19 -27.70 0.91 -8.66
CA GLU A 19 -27.03 -0.16 -7.89
C GLU A 19 -26.12 -1.09 -8.72
N ALA A 20 -26.19 -1.04 -10.05
CA ALA A 20 -25.20 -1.65 -10.94
C ALA A 20 -23.78 -1.05 -10.81
N GLY A 21 -23.63 0.14 -10.20
CA GLY A 21 -22.40 0.93 -10.18
C GLY A 21 -21.22 0.30 -9.44
N LEU A 22 -21.46 -0.68 -8.56
CA LEU A 22 -20.40 -1.30 -7.74
C LEU A 22 -20.48 -2.83 -7.64
N ALA A 23 -21.40 -3.49 -8.34
CA ALA A 23 -21.63 -4.94 -8.19
C ALA A 23 -20.38 -5.80 -8.51
N GLY A 24 -19.48 -5.32 -9.37
CA GLY A 24 -18.23 -6.01 -9.71
C GLY A 24 -17.08 -5.79 -8.72
N VAL A 25 -17.18 -4.79 -7.84
CA VAL A 25 -16.08 -4.41 -6.92
C VAL A 25 -15.71 -5.53 -5.93
N PRO A 26 -16.66 -6.24 -5.30
CA PRO A 26 -16.31 -7.35 -4.40
C PRO A 26 -15.50 -8.43 -5.12
N ARG A 27 -15.90 -8.78 -6.35
CA ARG A 27 -15.22 -9.82 -7.12
C ARG A 27 -13.82 -9.39 -7.55
N LEU A 28 -13.67 -8.14 -8.00
CA LEU A 28 -12.37 -7.57 -8.32
C LEU A 28 -11.42 -7.63 -7.10
N LEU A 29 -11.93 -7.34 -5.91
CA LEU A 29 -11.14 -7.39 -4.69
C LEU A 29 -10.69 -8.82 -4.35
N GLU A 30 -11.57 -9.81 -4.48
CA GLU A 30 -11.21 -11.23 -4.35
C GLU A 30 -10.12 -11.65 -5.36
N ASP A 31 -10.24 -11.19 -6.60
CA ASP A 31 -9.27 -11.47 -7.66
C ASP A 31 -7.90 -10.86 -7.32
N LEU A 32 -7.87 -9.62 -6.79
CA LEU A 32 -6.63 -8.96 -6.38
C LEU A 32 -6.01 -9.59 -5.11
N THR A 33 -6.84 -10.06 -4.17
CA THR A 33 -6.35 -10.84 -3.02
C THR A 33 -5.65 -12.11 -3.51
N ARG A 34 -6.27 -12.88 -4.43
CA ARG A 34 -5.61 -14.06 -5.01
C ARG A 34 -4.34 -13.71 -5.77
N LEU A 35 -4.34 -12.61 -6.53
CA LEU A 35 -3.15 -12.15 -7.26
C LEU A 35 -2.00 -11.73 -6.31
N SER A 36 -2.30 -11.30 -5.09
CA SER A 36 -1.26 -10.94 -4.10
C SER A 36 -0.45 -12.14 -3.60
N GLU A 37 -0.99 -13.35 -3.76
CA GLU A 37 -0.35 -14.62 -3.38
C GLU A 37 0.13 -15.40 -4.61
N ASP A 38 -0.06 -14.87 -5.82
CA ASP A 38 0.36 -15.51 -7.06
C ASP A 38 1.86 -15.37 -7.30
N ASN A 39 2.54 -16.50 -7.30
CA ASN A 39 3.96 -16.60 -7.59
C ASN A 39 4.24 -16.97 -9.06
N GLU A 40 3.23 -17.42 -9.82
CA GLU A 40 3.41 -17.90 -11.19
C GLU A 40 3.58 -16.75 -12.18
N SER A 41 2.77 -15.69 -12.04
CA SER A 41 2.86 -14.51 -12.92
C SER A 41 3.72 -13.37 -12.37
N ALA A 42 4.31 -13.54 -11.19
CA ALA A 42 5.17 -12.57 -10.55
C ALA A 42 6.41 -12.24 -11.40
N ASP A 43 6.70 -10.94 -11.56
CA ASP A 43 7.84 -10.43 -12.33
C ASP A 43 8.90 -9.73 -11.46
N ILE A 44 8.66 -9.67 -10.15
CA ILE A 44 9.62 -9.25 -9.10
C ILE A 44 9.56 -10.18 -7.89
N VAL A 45 10.68 -10.23 -7.17
CA VAL A 45 10.78 -10.89 -5.86
C VAL A 45 11.54 -9.98 -4.90
N PHE A 46 10.95 -9.72 -3.75
CA PHE A 46 11.61 -9.04 -2.64
C PHE A 46 12.34 -10.06 -1.79
N LEU A 47 13.64 -9.83 -1.55
CA LEU A 47 14.47 -10.63 -0.67
C LEU A 47 14.62 -9.86 0.64
N LEU A 48 13.94 -10.36 1.68
CA LEU A 48 13.67 -9.63 2.91
C LEU A 48 14.50 -10.16 4.09
N GLY A 49 14.97 -9.24 4.93
CA GLY A 49 15.74 -9.57 6.11
C GLY A 49 17.12 -10.19 5.79
N ARG A 50 17.79 -10.70 6.84
CA ARG A 50 19.11 -11.33 6.72
C ARG A 50 19.06 -12.67 5.98
N ASP A 51 17.95 -13.38 6.13
CA ASP A 51 17.74 -14.71 5.54
C ASP A 51 17.27 -14.65 4.07
N GLU A 52 17.21 -13.44 3.48
CA GLU A 52 16.71 -13.20 2.11
C GLU A 52 15.35 -13.89 1.84
N THR A 53 14.43 -13.83 2.81
CA THR A 53 13.12 -14.48 2.70
C THR A 53 12.36 -13.90 1.50
N PRO A 54 11.91 -14.73 0.53
CA PRO A 54 11.28 -14.23 -0.68
C PRO A 54 9.82 -13.83 -0.44
N VAL A 55 9.42 -12.68 -0.98
CA VAL A 55 8.03 -12.27 -1.18
C VAL A 55 7.85 -11.83 -2.62
N TYR A 56 6.98 -12.50 -3.35
CA TYR A 56 6.76 -12.24 -4.78
C TYR A 56 5.77 -11.10 -4.99
N GLY A 57 5.81 -10.49 -6.18
CA GLY A 57 4.84 -9.47 -6.54
C GLY A 57 4.88 -9.10 -8.02
N HIS A 58 4.05 -8.11 -8.36
CA HIS A 58 3.83 -7.65 -9.72
C HIS A 58 4.21 -6.18 -9.84
N ARG A 59 5.19 -5.88 -10.72
CA ARG A 59 5.72 -4.54 -10.95
C ARG A 59 4.63 -3.56 -11.32
N ILE A 60 3.66 -3.97 -12.14
CA ILE A 60 2.59 -3.10 -12.60
C ILE A 60 1.71 -2.62 -11.43
N ILE A 61 1.43 -3.49 -10.47
CA ILE A 61 0.64 -3.13 -9.27
C ILE A 61 1.44 -2.14 -8.42
N LEU A 62 2.71 -2.43 -8.15
CA LEU A 62 3.55 -1.55 -7.36
C LEU A 62 3.76 -0.19 -8.03
N GLN A 63 4.00 -0.12 -9.34
CA GLN A 63 4.14 1.15 -10.06
C GLN A 63 2.89 2.03 -9.98
N VAL A 64 1.70 1.42 -9.90
CA VAL A 64 0.44 2.15 -9.79
C VAL A 64 0.18 2.61 -8.35
N ARG A 65 0.51 1.78 -7.36
CA ARG A 65 0.13 1.99 -5.95
C ARG A 65 1.22 2.64 -5.09
N CYS A 66 2.49 2.51 -5.48
CA CYS A 66 3.66 2.94 -4.74
C CYS A 66 4.40 4.04 -5.53
N LYS A 67 4.26 5.30 -5.12
CA LYS A 67 4.79 6.46 -5.87
C LYS A 67 6.31 6.46 -6.00
N ASN A 68 7.00 5.94 -4.99
CA ASN A 68 8.47 5.91 -4.96
C ASN A 68 9.02 4.60 -5.54
N PHE A 69 8.16 3.67 -5.97
CA PHE A 69 8.61 2.40 -6.53
C PHE A 69 9.21 2.62 -7.92
N THR A 70 10.53 2.53 -7.97
CA THR A 70 11.29 2.57 -9.22
C THR A 70 11.76 1.17 -9.56
N THR A 71 11.43 0.71 -10.77
CA THR A 71 11.87 -0.62 -11.18
C THR A 71 13.32 -0.57 -11.59
N PRO A 72 14.20 -1.42 -11.03
CA PRO A 72 15.57 -1.51 -11.50
C PRO A 72 15.58 -1.87 -12.99
N LYS A 73 16.51 -1.29 -13.75
CA LYS A 73 16.71 -1.67 -15.16
C LYS A 73 17.01 -3.17 -15.19
N ARG A 74 16.24 -3.94 -15.98
CA ARG A 74 16.42 -5.39 -16.10
C ARG A 74 17.88 -5.68 -16.46
N MET A 75 18.61 -6.27 -15.52
CA MET A 75 19.97 -6.74 -15.70
C MET A 75 19.93 -8.28 -15.65
N GLY A 76 19.20 -8.93 -16.55
CA GLY A 76 19.04 -10.40 -16.52
C GLY A 76 18.02 -11.00 -17.48
N ASN A 77 18.19 -12.31 -17.72
CA ASN A 77 17.48 -13.10 -18.73
C ASN A 77 15.95 -13.12 -18.55
N SER A 78 15.26 -13.22 -19.69
CA SER A 78 13.82 -13.35 -19.83
C SER A 78 13.29 -14.66 -19.23
N GLY A 79 12.85 -14.64 -17.97
CA GLY A 79 12.11 -15.76 -17.37
C GLY A 79 11.96 -15.70 -15.85
N ASN A 80 12.93 -15.13 -15.15
CA ASN A 80 12.90 -15.09 -13.68
C ASN A 80 12.40 -13.73 -13.15
N PRO A 81 11.69 -13.72 -12.00
CA PRO A 81 11.35 -12.50 -11.29
C PRO A 81 12.62 -11.69 -10.95
N THR A 82 12.54 -10.37 -11.09
CA THR A 82 13.68 -9.48 -10.80
C THR A 82 13.85 -9.34 -9.28
N PRO A 83 15.03 -9.64 -8.70
CA PRO A 83 15.23 -9.53 -7.27
C PRO A 83 15.41 -8.08 -6.81
N ILE A 84 14.76 -7.73 -5.70
CA ILE A 84 14.88 -6.45 -4.99
C ILE A 84 15.23 -6.78 -3.53
N ARG A 85 16.39 -6.33 -3.06
CA ARG A 85 16.84 -6.62 -1.69
C ARG A 85 16.40 -5.53 -0.73
N MET A 86 15.75 -5.93 0.37
CA MET A 86 15.37 -5.05 1.48
C MET A 86 15.79 -5.72 2.80
N PRO A 87 17.10 -5.66 3.15
CA PRO A 87 17.64 -6.37 4.32
C PRO A 87 17.08 -5.84 5.65
N HIS A 88 16.56 -4.62 5.66
CA HIS A 88 15.92 -3.97 6.82
C HIS A 88 14.47 -4.40 7.04
N ALA A 89 13.78 -4.85 5.99
CA ALA A 89 12.36 -5.18 6.04
C ALA A 89 12.13 -6.59 6.58
N HIS A 90 11.24 -6.70 7.55
CA HIS A 90 10.80 -7.95 8.16
C HIS A 90 9.77 -8.62 7.25
N PRO A 91 9.91 -9.94 6.96
CA PRO A 91 9.05 -10.63 6.02
C PRO A 91 7.56 -10.52 6.34
N GLU A 92 7.20 -10.62 7.63
CA GLU A 92 5.81 -10.59 8.05
C GLU A 92 5.14 -9.24 7.84
N THR A 93 5.78 -8.15 8.28
CA THR A 93 5.31 -6.78 8.07
C THR A 93 5.20 -6.48 6.57
N PHE A 94 6.17 -6.92 5.77
CA PHE A 94 6.17 -6.71 4.33
C PHE A 94 5.06 -7.48 3.61
N ARG A 95 4.71 -8.70 4.05
CA ARG A 95 3.54 -9.43 3.50
C ARG A 95 2.24 -8.69 3.73
N GLN A 96 2.06 -8.11 4.92
CA GLN A 96 0.90 -7.27 5.22
C GLN A 96 0.87 -6.01 4.36
N PHE A 97 2.04 -5.38 4.14
CA PHE A 97 2.18 -4.24 3.23
C PHE A 97 1.80 -4.62 1.79
N ILE A 98 2.31 -5.75 1.27
CA ILE A 98 1.96 -6.23 -0.07
C ILE A 98 0.45 -6.51 -0.15
N HIS A 99 -0.13 -7.20 0.81
CA HIS A 99 -1.58 -7.43 0.83
C HIS A 99 -2.36 -6.10 0.79
N TYR A 100 -1.94 -5.08 1.55
CA TYR A 100 -2.53 -3.75 1.50
C TYR A 100 -2.41 -3.12 0.11
N VAL A 101 -1.26 -3.20 -0.53
CA VAL A 101 -1.04 -2.62 -1.87
C VAL A 101 -2.01 -3.20 -2.90
N TYR A 102 -2.35 -4.49 -2.82
CA TYR A 102 -3.30 -5.12 -3.75
C TYR A 102 -4.76 -4.84 -3.39
N THR A 103 -5.08 -4.76 -2.11
CA THR A 103 -6.48 -4.85 -1.64
C THR A 103 -7.01 -3.57 -0.97
N GLY A 104 -6.12 -2.67 -0.58
CA GLY A 104 -6.41 -1.53 0.30
C GLY A 104 -6.79 -1.94 1.73
N LYS A 105 -6.64 -3.21 2.12
CA LYS A 105 -7.02 -3.73 3.44
C LYS A 105 -5.80 -4.04 4.28
N ILE A 106 -5.81 -3.54 5.50
CA ILE A 106 -4.83 -3.87 6.53
C ILE A 106 -5.49 -3.78 7.92
N MET A 107 -5.02 -4.62 8.83
CA MET A 107 -5.33 -4.49 10.25
C MET A 107 -4.05 -4.01 10.94
N LEU A 108 -4.00 -2.73 11.30
CA LEU A 108 -2.85 -2.16 11.98
C LEU A 108 -2.77 -2.70 13.41
N GLN A 109 -1.57 -3.06 13.81
CA GLN A 109 -1.24 -3.56 15.14
C GLN A 109 -0.10 -2.71 15.70
N ASP A 110 -0.09 -2.50 17.01
CA ASP A 110 1.01 -1.78 17.67
C ASP A 110 2.36 -2.46 17.41
N SER A 111 2.35 -3.80 17.32
CA SER A 111 3.50 -4.59 16.88
C SER A 111 3.78 -4.34 15.40
N GLY A 112 4.94 -3.76 15.10
CA GLY A 112 5.37 -3.51 13.73
C GLY A 112 4.82 -2.22 13.10
N ILE A 113 4.09 -1.39 13.85
CA ILE A 113 3.50 -0.14 13.31
C ILE A 113 4.54 0.81 12.73
N PHE A 114 5.67 0.98 13.40
CA PHE A 114 6.76 1.85 12.92
C PHE A 114 7.48 1.29 11.71
N GLU A 115 7.52 -0.03 11.59
CA GLU A 115 8.07 -0.68 10.41
C GLU A 115 7.12 -0.55 9.21
N MET A 116 5.81 -0.73 9.42
CA MET A 116 4.79 -0.45 8.41
C MET A 116 4.83 1.02 7.96
N LEU A 117 5.01 1.94 8.90
CA LEU A 117 5.17 3.37 8.63
C LEU A 117 6.41 3.64 7.77
N ALA A 118 7.55 3.01 8.09
CA ALA A 118 8.78 3.10 7.31
C ALA A 118 8.59 2.56 5.87
N LEU A 119 7.95 1.40 5.71
CA LEU A 119 7.62 0.84 4.38
C LEU A 119 6.69 1.75 3.57
N ALA A 120 5.64 2.28 4.21
CA ALA A 120 4.71 3.19 3.57
C ALA A 120 5.40 4.47 3.09
N GLN A 121 6.35 5.01 3.87
CA GLN A 121 7.15 6.16 3.48
C GLN A 121 8.16 5.81 2.36
N GLU A 122 8.92 4.72 2.50
CA GLU A 122 9.94 4.29 1.56
C GLU A 122 9.34 4.03 0.17
N LEU A 123 8.20 3.34 0.11
CA LEU A 123 7.53 2.98 -1.15
C LEU A 123 6.50 4.04 -1.61
N GLY A 124 6.24 5.08 -0.80
CA GLY A 124 5.42 6.23 -1.18
C GLY A 124 3.91 5.93 -1.22
N VAL A 125 3.41 5.20 -0.23
CA VAL A 125 1.99 4.88 -0.02
C VAL A 125 1.41 5.80 1.07
N GLU A 126 1.14 7.04 0.68
CA GLU A 126 0.73 8.14 1.59
C GLU A 126 -0.51 7.84 2.44
N GLU A 127 -1.49 7.14 1.86
CA GLU A 127 -2.72 6.73 2.53
C GLU A 127 -2.45 5.78 3.70
N LEU A 128 -1.56 4.81 3.49
CA LEU A 128 -1.14 3.87 4.53
C LEU A 128 -0.30 4.56 5.59
N TRP A 129 0.59 5.47 5.19
CA TRP A 129 1.41 6.24 6.12
C TRP A 129 0.54 7.04 7.09
N ARG A 130 -0.48 7.75 6.58
CA ARG A 130 -1.45 8.47 7.41
C ARG A 130 -2.25 7.55 8.32
N SER A 131 -2.70 6.39 7.83
CA SER A 131 -3.40 5.41 8.68
C SER A 131 -2.51 4.91 9.83
N CYS A 132 -1.21 4.73 9.61
CA CYS A 132 -0.27 4.36 10.66
C CYS A 132 -0.11 5.49 11.69
N GLU A 133 0.05 6.74 11.24
CA GLU A 133 0.15 7.91 12.12
C GLU A 133 -1.12 8.09 12.98
N GLU A 134 -2.29 7.95 12.35
CA GLU A 134 -3.58 8.03 13.04
C GLU A 134 -3.73 6.92 14.08
N HIS A 135 -3.34 5.68 13.74
CA HIS A 135 -3.35 4.55 14.68
C HIS A 135 -2.47 4.84 15.89
N VAL A 136 -1.21 5.27 15.69
CA VAL A 136 -0.30 5.63 16.79
C VAL A 136 -0.88 6.75 17.64
N SER A 137 -1.43 7.79 17.01
CA SER A 137 -2.02 8.94 17.72
C SER A 137 -3.23 8.55 18.55
N ALA A 138 -4.05 7.61 18.05
CA ALA A 138 -5.25 7.14 18.73
C ALA A 138 -4.94 6.17 19.88
N THR A 139 -3.86 5.38 19.79
CA THR A 139 -3.51 4.38 20.81
C THR A 139 -2.48 4.86 21.83
N LEU A 140 -1.81 5.99 21.58
CA LEU A 140 -0.81 6.54 22.50
C LEU A 140 -1.43 6.90 23.85
N SER A 141 -0.82 6.38 24.91
CA SER A 141 -1.18 6.63 26.30
C SER A 141 0.07 6.68 27.18
N PRO A 142 0.00 7.23 28.40
CA PRO A 142 1.13 7.18 29.33
C PRO A 142 1.62 5.75 29.62
N GLY A 143 0.75 4.74 29.52
CA GLY A 143 1.09 3.34 29.80
C GLY A 143 1.90 2.65 28.71
N ASN A 144 1.80 3.10 27.46
CA ASN A 144 2.54 2.52 26.32
C ASN A 144 3.55 3.48 25.67
N ALA A 145 3.61 4.74 26.10
CA ALA A 145 4.49 5.76 25.51
C ALA A 145 5.97 5.34 25.45
N CYS A 146 6.52 4.78 26.54
CA CYS A 146 7.92 4.31 26.54
C CYS A 146 8.15 3.11 25.62
N ALA A 147 7.17 2.19 25.54
CA ALA A 147 7.25 1.02 24.66
C ALA A 147 7.19 1.45 23.19
N LEU A 148 6.29 2.38 22.85
CA LEU A 148 6.19 2.95 21.49
C LEU A 148 7.46 3.72 21.12
N LEU A 149 8.01 4.53 22.03
CA LEU A 149 9.28 5.22 21.78
C LEU A 149 10.42 4.24 21.52
N THR A 150 10.51 3.16 22.31
CA THR A 150 11.52 2.12 22.11
C THR A 150 11.35 1.44 20.75
N ALA A 151 10.12 1.06 20.41
CA ALA A 151 9.82 0.45 19.12
C ALA A 151 10.10 1.37 17.93
N ALA A 152 9.90 2.68 18.07
CA ALA A 152 10.22 3.67 17.05
C ALA A 152 11.74 3.78 16.83
N LEU A 153 12.52 3.82 17.91
CA LEU A 153 13.99 3.85 17.85
C LEU A 153 14.53 2.56 17.22
N ASP A 154 14.02 1.40 17.65
CA ASP A 154 14.41 0.10 17.09
C ASP A 154 14.10 -0.01 15.58
N ALA A 155 12.98 0.57 15.14
CA ALA A 155 12.63 0.62 13.72
C ALA A 155 13.56 1.56 12.95
N GLN A 156 13.93 2.70 13.53
CA GLN A 156 14.86 3.65 12.91
C GLN A 156 16.26 3.05 12.73
N ASP A 157 16.78 2.35 13.73
CA ASP A 157 18.11 1.71 13.69
C ASP A 157 18.20 0.58 12.65
N ARG A 158 17.06 0.03 12.20
CA ARG A 158 17.05 -0.97 11.12
C ARG A 158 17.14 -0.36 9.74
N VAL A 159 16.73 0.90 9.59
CA VAL A 159 16.69 1.62 8.30
C VAL A 159 18.00 2.35 8.04
N LEU A 160 18.77 2.69 9.08
CA LEU A 160 20.09 3.34 9.04
C LEU A 160 21.24 2.32 9.00
#